data_AF-A0A7S3KDD7-F1
#
_entry.id   AF-A0A7S3KDD7-F1
#
_cell.length_a   1.000
_cell.length_b   1.000
_cell.length_c   1.000
_cell.angle_alpha   90.00
_cell.angle_beta   90.00
_cell.angle_gamma   90.00
#
_symmetry.space_group_name_H-M   'P 1'
#
loop_
_entity.id
_entity.type
_entity.pdbx_description
1 polymer ?
#
loop_
_entity_poly.entity_id
_entity_poly.type
_entity_poly.pdbx_seq_one_letter_code
_entity_poly.pdbx_strand_id
1 'polypeptide(L)'
;LLAVIFNLIGVAFSDVGYENSQNALGDAHTGLAGVVSWWAGGVSIIGIFSKVCSRYVRHMSFLTTWSRLVHIITSWLLIVYAQFVMLSGLYLYNSPMVPLFYTHVAIMVVIGVVLEIIFCFMLKNWKYEYINVLHEKILPEMSIKHFLDSEKKLALFDNYVVDMGGYYWEHPGTAYVLEECVKMDVGKYFFGSYTMENMIKPVRHSYIAGKVLMRLIVAKLVQPKENGMAFRKSQENVETDKSDSRLKGEDITPTIYESSMIFAVTTEVEHIPNVFHVGFGNRQTQVKMFFPGTEMLGRHYVINSLQNQICRYYTICNAMHTKVFPQYLSCFKGVLEGSEIEREYDSFKTIDDAWDDKLELVIKYYEQSKNGITKQLLQHNREDRFFISGPLSRGYDLTSDNMSGTTVIFVGGTGVLPYMDFFAYLTRKIINKHDSSHEVFPGEQFEDELDQANFVVYGYYPKAADACAIEFCNQASQIFEKFEEQEKFSFIPRYTRDGDKRLDKDQIMEILGKHKEESGLKNVWVCGPPPMNNMFQEYKKMLCKEFDLHHMNIEIL
;
A
#
# COMPACT_ATOMS: atom_id res chain seq x y z
N LEU A 1 -33.12 -21.73 -11.04
CA LEU A 1 -34.29 -21.95 -11.93
C LEU A 1 -34.19 -23.30 -12.62
N LEU A 2 -33.20 -23.56 -13.48
CA LEU A 2 -33.02 -24.87 -14.13
C LEU A 2 -32.92 -26.04 -13.13
N ALA A 3 -32.12 -25.92 -12.06
CA ALA A 3 -32.04 -26.94 -11.01
C ALA A 3 -33.37 -27.18 -10.27
N VAL A 4 -34.25 -26.18 -10.18
CA VAL A 4 -35.59 -26.33 -9.58
C VAL A 4 -36.52 -27.07 -10.54
N ILE A 5 -36.45 -26.75 -11.82
CA ILE A 5 -37.21 -27.44 -12.88
C ILE A 5 -36.78 -28.91 -12.98
N PHE A 6 -35.49 -29.20 -12.98
CA PHE A 6 -34.98 -30.59 -12.99
C PHE A 6 -35.40 -31.38 -11.75
N ASN A 7 -35.47 -30.75 -10.57
CA ASN A 7 -35.96 -31.42 -9.35
C ASN A 7 -37.47 -31.67 -9.40
N LEU A 8 -38.27 -30.74 -9.92
CA LEU A 8 -39.72 -30.95 -10.09
C LEU A 8 -40.01 -32.06 -11.11
N ILE A 9 -39.22 -32.13 -12.18
CA ILE A 9 -39.27 -33.21 -13.17
C ILE A 9 -38.84 -34.54 -12.51
N GLY A 10 -37.78 -34.55 -11.71
CA GLY A 10 -37.31 -35.73 -10.98
C GLY A 10 -38.34 -36.29 -10.01
N VAL A 11 -39.03 -35.42 -9.26
CA VAL A 11 -40.13 -35.82 -8.36
C VAL A 11 -41.32 -36.38 -9.14
N ALA A 12 -41.69 -35.74 -10.27
CA ALA A 12 -42.76 -36.25 -11.12
C ALA A 12 -42.43 -37.64 -11.71
N PHE A 13 -41.17 -37.91 -12.04
CA PHE A 13 -40.74 -39.23 -12.49
C PHE A 13 -40.60 -40.26 -11.36
N SER A 14 -40.29 -39.86 -10.13
CA SER A 14 -40.27 -40.80 -8.99
C SER A 14 -41.67 -41.29 -8.64
N ASP A 15 -42.68 -40.43 -8.74
CA ASP A 15 -44.08 -40.81 -8.50
C ASP A 15 -44.59 -41.81 -9.54
N VAL A 16 -44.21 -41.65 -10.82
CA VAL A 16 -44.56 -42.57 -11.91
C VAL A 16 -43.82 -43.92 -11.78
N GLY A 17 -42.60 -43.92 -11.23
CA GLY A 17 -41.85 -45.15 -10.96
C GLY A 17 -42.42 -45.97 -9.80
N TYR A 18 -43.05 -45.31 -8.82
CA TYR A 18 -43.60 -45.94 -7.61
C TYR A 18 -44.78 -46.88 -7.89
N GLU A 19 -45.58 -46.61 -8.94
CA GLU A 19 -46.72 -47.47 -9.30
C GLU A 19 -46.30 -48.80 -9.96
N ASN A 20 -45.05 -48.95 -10.44
CA ASN A 20 -44.61 -50.11 -11.22
C ASN A 20 -43.61 -51.04 -10.50
N SER A 21 -43.22 -50.72 -9.26
CA SER A 21 -42.28 -51.52 -8.47
C SER A 21 -43.02 -52.49 -7.55
N GLN A 22 -42.95 -53.81 -7.80
CA GLN A 22 -43.57 -54.83 -6.93
C GLN A 22 -42.68 -55.29 -5.77
N ASN A 23 -41.49 -54.70 -5.58
CA ASN A 23 -40.53 -55.11 -4.56
C ASN A 23 -40.30 -53.99 -3.53
N ALA A 24 -40.69 -54.25 -2.28
CA ALA A 24 -40.60 -53.28 -1.17
C ALA A 24 -39.21 -52.66 -0.95
N LEU A 25 -38.13 -53.37 -1.33
CA LEU A 25 -36.77 -52.83 -1.27
C LEU A 25 -36.46 -51.81 -2.37
N GLY A 26 -37.07 -51.97 -3.55
CA GLY A 26 -36.95 -50.99 -4.63
C GLY A 26 -37.68 -49.69 -4.31
N ASP A 27 -38.80 -49.80 -3.59
CA ASP A 27 -39.57 -48.65 -3.11
C ASP A 27 -38.76 -47.81 -2.11
N ALA A 28 -38.02 -48.47 -1.20
CA ALA A 28 -37.17 -47.79 -0.24
C ALA A 28 -36.03 -46.99 -0.92
N HIS A 29 -35.36 -47.57 -1.91
CA HIS A 29 -34.32 -46.87 -2.66
C HIS A 29 -34.89 -45.70 -3.48
N THR A 30 -36.05 -45.90 -4.12
CA THR A 30 -36.75 -44.83 -4.86
C THR A 30 -37.11 -43.67 -3.93
N GLY A 31 -37.57 -43.96 -2.71
CA GLY A 31 -37.80 -42.95 -1.67
C GLY A 31 -36.52 -42.18 -1.30
N LEU A 32 -35.39 -42.87 -1.11
CA LEU A 32 -34.09 -42.22 -0.84
C LEU A 32 -33.66 -41.28 -1.99
N ALA A 33 -33.86 -41.68 -3.25
CA ALA A 33 -33.58 -40.83 -4.40
C ALA A 33 -34.49 -39.59 -4.46
N GLY A 34 -35.76 -39.74 -4.06
CA GLY A 34 -36.69 -38.61 -3.88
C GLY A 34 -36.19 -37.61 -2.84
N VAL A 35 -35.67 -38.10 -1.70
CA VAL A 35 -35.09 -37.24 -0.64
C VAL A 35 -33.88 -36.47 -1.15
N VAL A 36 -32.96 -37.11 -1.88
CA VAL A 36 -31.80 -36.44 -2.51
C VAL A 36 -32.26 -35.33 -3.45
N SER A 37 -33.25 -35.59 -4.29
CA SER A 37 -33.77 -34.60 -5.25
C SER A 37 -34.41 -33.41 -4.54
N TRP A 38 -35.24 -33.66 -3.52
CA TRP A 38 -35.86 -32.58 -2.74
C TRP A 38 -34.82 -31.74 -2.01
N TRP A 39 -33.80 -32.38 -1.43
CA TRP A 39 -32.70 -31.69 -0.76
C TRP A 39 -31.86 -30.85 -1.75
N ALA A 40 -31.56 -31.37 -2.94
CA ALA A 40 -30.92 -30.59 -4.00
C ALA A 40 -31.73 -29.34 -4.39
N GLY A 41 -33.06 -29.46 -4.42
CA GLY A 41 -33.98 -28.35 -4.60
C GLY A 41 -33.84 -27.31 -3.48
N GLY A 42 -33.86 -27.75 -2.22
CA GLY A 42 -33.67 -26.89 -1.05
C GLY A 42 -32.34 -26.15 -1.04
N VAL A 43 -31.22 -26.85 -1.29
CA VAL A 43 -29.88 -26.26 -1.40
C VAL A 43 -29.83 -25.21 -2.50
N SER A 44 -30.47 -25.46 -3.64
CA SER A 44 -30.56 -24.51 -4.76
C SER A 44 -31.34 -23.25 -4.39
N ILE A 45 -32.47 -23.40 -3.68
CA ILE A 45 -33.27 -22.28 -3.19
C ILE A 45 -32.48 -21.46 -2.18
N ILE A 46 -31.79 -22.11 -1.23
CA ILE A 46 -30.92 -21.44 -0.26
C ILE A 46 -29.81 -20.67 -1.00
N GLY A 47 -29.18 -21.26 -2.02
CA GLY A 47 -28.16 -20.57 -2.81
C GLY A 47 -28.68 -19.33 -3.54
N ILE A 48 -29.88 -19.41 -4.14
CA ILE A 48 -30.56 -18.26 -4.75
C ILE A 48 -30.88 -17.21 -3.69
N PHE A 49 -31.46 -17.63 -2.56
CA PHE A 49 -31.80 -16.76 -1.45
C PHE A 49 -30.55 -16.05 -0.91
N SER A 50 -29.46 -16.75 -0.63
CA SER A 50 -28.18 -16.17 -0.23
C SER A 50 -27.67 -15.14 -1.23
N LYS A 51 -27.83 -15.39 -2.55
CA LYS A 51 -27.43 -14.45 -3.60
C LYS A 51 -28.34 -13.21 -3.61
N VAL A 52 -29.65 -13.38 -3.50
CA VAL A 52 -30.63 -12.28 -3.42
C VAL A 52 -30.40 -11.46 -2.15
N CYS A 53 -30.27 -12.10 -0.99
CA CYS A 53 -29.95 -11.44 0.28
C CYS A 53 -28.62 -10.70 0.20
N SER A 54 -27.57 -11.28 -0.41
CA SER A 54 -26.29 -10.58 -0.59
C SER A 54 -26.40 -9.34 -1.48
N ARG A 55 -27.41 -9.27 -2.35
CA ARG A 55 -27.63 -8.13 -3.25
C ARG A 55 -28.54 -7.06 -2.62
N TYR A 56 -29.60 -7.47 -1.94
CA TYR A 56 -30.68 -6.59 -1.48
C TYR A 56 -30.70 -6.35 0.04
N VAL A 57 -30.25 -7.31 0.85
CA VAL A 57 -30.27 -7.20 2.32
C VAL A 57 -28.85 -6.86 2.81
N ARG A 58 -28.43 -5.63 2.49
CA ARG A 58 -27.05 -5.13 2.72
C ARG A 58 -26.67 -5.02 4.20
N HIS A 59 -27.65 -4.84 5.09
CA HIS A 59 -27.41 -4.65 6.54
C HIS A 59 -27.27 -5.94 7.35
N MET A 60 -27.49 -7.12 6.77
CA MET A 60 -27.46 -8.39 7.52
C MET A 60 -26.26 -9.26 7.12
N SER A 61 -25.05 -8.76 7.38
CA SER A 61 -23.79 -9.49 7.18
C SER A 61 -23.76 -10.85 7.88
N PHE A 62 -24.39 -10.94 9.06
CA PHE A 62 -24.55 -12.19 9.79
C PHE A 62 -25.39 -13.22 9.02
N LEU A 63 -26.59 -12.88 8.56
CA LEU A 63 -27.48 -13.80 7.82
C LEU A 63 -26.91 -14.22 6.47
N THR A 64 -26.22 -13.31 5.77
CA THR A 64 -25.54 -13.64 4.51
C THR A 64 -24.36 -14.59 4.74
N THR A 65 -23.56 -14.37 5.79
CA THR A 65 -22.46 -15.27 6.16
C THR A 65 -22.97 -16.63 6.62
N TRP A 66 -24.00 -16.63 7.48
CA TRP A 66 -24.61 -17.85 7.99
C TRP A 66 -25.29 -18.66 6.89
N SER A 67 -26.06 -18.03 6.01
CA SER A 67 -26.70 -18.73 4.89
C SER A 67 -25.69 -19.30 3.89
N ARG A 68 -24.55 -18.62 3.65
CA ARG A 68 -23.43 -19.18 2.87
C ARG A 68 -22.83 -20.40 3.54
N LEU A 69 -22.59 -20.34 4.85
CA LEU A 69 -22.06 -21.48 5.62
C LEU A 69 -23.02 -22.67 5.56
N VAL A 70 -24.32 -22.43 5.80
CA VAL A 70 -25.36 -23.46 5.69
C VAL A 70 -25.41 -24.04 4.28
N HIS A 71 -25.36 -23.20 3.24
CA HIS A 71 -25.34 -23.66 1.86
C HIS A 71 -24.11 -24.55 1.57
N ILE A 72 -22.92 -24.17 2.04
CA ILE A 72 -21.69 -24.95 1.87
C ILE A 72 -21.82 -26.30 2.58
N ILE A 73 -22.19 -26.30 3.87
CA ILE A 73 -22.32 -27.54 4.66
C ILE A 73 -23.39 -28.47 4.06
N THR A 74 -24.56 -27.93 3.73
CA THR A 74 -25.67 -28.71 3.16
C THR A 74 -25.34 -29.24 1.77
N SER A 75 -24.56 -28.50 0.96
CA SER A 75 -24.09 -28.98 -0.35
C SER A 75 -23.13 -30.17 -0.21
N TRP A 76 -22.19 -30.10 0.74
CA TRP A 76 -21.28 -31.22 1.00
C TRP A 76 -21.99 -32.45 1.54
N LEU A 77 -22.91 -32.27 2.49
CA LEU A 77 -23.72 -33.36 3.02
C LEU A 77 -24.62 -34.00 1.94
N LEU A 78 -25.18 -33.18 1.04
CA LEU A 78 -25.96 -33.65 -0.10
C LEU A 78 -25.12 -34.54 -1.02
N ILE A 79 -23.87 -34.14 -1.32
CA ILE A 79 -22.97 -34.95 -2.16
C ILE A 79 -22.70 -36.31 -1.49
N VAL A 80 -22.35 -36.32 -0.19
CA VAL A 80 -22.09 -37.56 0.56
C VAL A 80 -23.33 -38.45 0.60
N TYR A 81 -24.50 -37.87 0.87
CA TYR A 81 -25.75 -38.61 0.93
C TYR A 81 -26.16 -39.17 -0.44
N ALA A 82 -26.00 -38.39 -1.52
CA ALA A 82 -26.25 -38.86 -2.88
C ALA A 82 -25.36 -40.05 -3.24
N GLN A 83 -24.08 -40.02 -2.85
CA GLN A 83 -23.18 -41.17 -3.03
C GLN A 83 -23.65 -42.40 -2.25
N PHE A 84 -24.12 -42.21 -1.01
CA PHE A 84 -24.70 -43.30 -0.22
C PHE A 84 -25.96 -43.90 -0.86
N VAL A 85 -26.86 -43.08 -1.40
CA VAL A 85 -28.06 -43.56 -2.10
C VAL A 85 -27.70 -44.33 -3.36
N MET A 86 -26.77 -43.83 -4.17
CA MET A 86 -26.28 -44.58 -5.34
C MET A 86 -25.63 -45.91 -4.96
N LEU A 87 -24.83 -45.91 -3.88
CA LEU A 87 -24.22 -47.11 -3.31
C LEU A 87 -25.26 -48.15 -2.87
N SER A 88 -26.31 -47.71 -2.17
CA SER A 88 -27.36 -48.60 -1.72
C SER A 88 -28.14 -49.17 -2.91
N GLY A 89 -28.43 -48.37 -3.94
CA GLY A 89 -29.02 -48.87 -5.18
C GLY A 89 -28.18 -49.96 -5.84
N LEU A 90 -26.88 -49.69 -6.05
CA LEU A 90 -25.97 -50.66 -6.65
C LEU A 90 -25.88 -51.98 -5.87
N TYR A 91 -25.90 -51.91 -4.53
CA TYR A 91 -25.93 -53.09 -3.66
C TYR A 91 -27.26 -53.85 -3.76
N LEU A 92 -28.38 -53.13 -3.74
CA LEU A 92 -29.72 -53.73 -3.69
C LEU A 92 -30.16 -54.35 -5.02
N TYR A 93 -29.81 -53.74 -6.14
CA TYR A 93 -30.16 -54.23 -7.48
C TYR A 93 -29.13 -55.25 -8.03
N ASN A 94 -28.24 -55.75 -7.16
CA ASN A 94 -27.27 -56.84 -7.31
C ASN A 94 -27.17 -57.47 -8.71
N SER A 95 -26.34 -56.86 -9.54
CA SER A 95 -25.87 -57.36 -10.84
C SER A 95 -24.32 -57.34 -10.80
N PRO A 96 -23.58 -58.12 -11.62
CA PRO A 96 -22.11 -58.10 -11.75
C PRO A 96 -21.47 -56.72 -12.13
N MET A 97 -22.18 -55.62 -11.90
CA MET A 97 -21.87 -54.23 -12.21
C MET A 97 -21.00 -53.53 -11.15
N VAL A 98 -20.33 -54.28 -10.27
CA VAL A 98 -19.27 -53.74 -9.37
C VAL A 98 -18.26 -52.85 -10.13
N PRO A 99 -17.87 -53.14 -11.39
CA PRO A 99 -17.04 -52.23 -12.17
C PRO A 99 -17.65 -50.84 -12.41
N LEU A 100 -18.98 -50.73 -12.56
CA LEU A 100 -19.64 -49.43 -12.77
C LEU A 100 -19.59 -48.55 -11.52
N PHE A 101 -19.62 -49.14 -10.33
CA PHE A 101 -19.45 -48.42 -9.07
C PHE A 101 -18.09 -47.72 -9.02
N TYR A 102 -17.01 -48.49 -9.18
CA TYR A 102 -15.66 -47.96 -9.16
C TYR A 102 -15.44 -46.93 -10.29
N THR A 103 -16.06 -47.16 -11.45
CA THR A 103 -16.04 -46.21 -12.56
C THR A 103 -16.72 -44.88 -12.19
N HIS A 104 -17.90 -44.91 -11.57
CA HIS A 104 -18.61 -43.70 -11.14
C HIS A 104 -17.81 -42.91 -10.10
N VAL A 105 -17.33 -43.58 -9.04
CA VAL A 105 -16.53 -42.93 -7.99
C VAL A 105 -15.25 -42.34 -8.59
N ALA A 106 -14.56 -43.08 -9.48
CA ALA A 106 -13.39 -42.57 -10.17
C ALA A 106 -13.71 -41.32 -10.99
N ILE A 107 -14.80 -41.31 -11.76
CA ILE A 107 -15.24 -40.14 -12.53
C ILE A 107 -15.53 -38.94 -11.61
N MET A 108 -16.23 -39.15 -10.49
CA MET A 108 -16.55 -38.06 -9.55
C MET A 108 -15.30 -37.49 -8.89
N VAL A 109 -14.35 -38.33 -8.48
CA VAL A 109 -13.06 -37.89 -7.95
C VAL A 109 -12.29 -37.11 -9.02
N VAL A 110 -12.26 -37.59 -10.26
CA VAL A 110 -11.59 -36.90 -11.37
C VAL A 110 -12.23 -35.54 -11.63
N ILE A 111 -13.56 -35.44 -11.68
CA ILE A 111 -14.27 -34.16 -11.84
C ILE A 111 -13.94 -33.23 -10.67
N GLY A 112 -13.97 -33.73 -9.44
CA GLY A 112 -13.62 -32.95 -8.25
C GLY A 112 -12.19 -32.39 -8.32
N VAL A 113 -11.23 -33.22 -8.69
CA VAL A 113 -9.81 -32.83 -8.88
C VAL A 113 -9.69 -31.81 -10.01
N VAL A 114 -10.36 -32.00 -11.15
CA VAL A 114 -10.33 -31.07 -12.28
C VAL A 114 -10.93 -29.71 -11.88
N LEU A 115 -12.07 -29.70 -11.18
CA LEU A 115 -12.69 -28.47 -10.70
C LEU A 115 -11.80 -27.74 -9.68
N GLU A 116 -11.11 -28.47 -8.80
CA GLU A 116 -10.15 -27.88 -7.85
C GLU A 116 -8.93 -27.31 -8.59
N ILE A 117 -8.40 -28.02 -9.60
CA ILE A 117 -7.31 -27.53 -10.45
C ILE A 117 -7.75 -26.26 -11.19
N ILE A 118 -8.94 -26.26 -11.80
CA ILE A 118 -9.50 -25.09 -12.47
C ILE A 118 -9.66 -23.94 -11.47
N PHE A 119 -10.19 -24.20 -10.28
CA PHE A 119 -10.36 -23.19 -9.23
C PHE A 119 -9.01 -22.61 -8.78
N CYS A 120 -8.01 -23.45 -8.51
CA CYS A 120 -6.65 -23.04 -8.18
C CYS A 120 -5.99 -22.24 -9.32
N PHE A 121 -6.18 -22.67 -10.57
CA PHE A 121 -5.63 -21.98 -11.74
C PHE A 121 -6.32 -20.63 -11.96
N MET A 122 -7.65 -20.57 -11.82
CA MET A 122 -8.42 -19.33 -11.86
C MET A 122 -7.95 -18.40 -10.73
N LEU A 123 -7.84 -18.87 -9.49
CA LEU A 123 -7.30 -18.07 -8.37
C LEU A 123 -5.88 -17.56 -8.64
N LYS A 124 -5.02 -18.35 -9.30
CA LYS A 124 -3.66 -17.95 -9.65
C LYS A 124 -3.64 -16.89 -10.76
N ASN A 125 -4.40 -17.09 -11.83
CA ASN A 125 -4.45 -16.17 -12.97
C ASN A 125 -5.19 -14.88 -12.64
N TRP A 126 -6.20 -14.93 -11.78
CA TRP A 126 -6.94 -13.76 -11.32
C TRP A 126 -6.01 -12.74 -10.66
N LYS A 127 -4.92 -13.17 -10.01
CA LYS A 127 -3.95 -12.25 -9.39
C LYS A 127 -3.29 -11.30 -10.41
N TYR A 128 -3.16 -11.69 -11.68
CA TYR A 128 -2.58 -10.83 -12.72
C TYR A 128 -3.63 -9.99 -13.44
N GLU A 129 -4.90 -10.45 -13.43
CA GLU A 129 -5.99 -9.83 -14.17
C GLU A 129 -6.30 -8.38 -13.71
N TYR A 130 -6.13 -8.04 -12.42
CA TYR A 130 -6.51 -6.71 -11.93
C TYR A 130 -5.60 -5.58 -12.45
N ILE A 131 -4.30 -5.85 -12.63
CA ILE A 131 -3.35 -4.89 -13.18
C ILE A 131 -3.75 -4.56 -14.63
N ASN A 132 -4.13 -5.59 -15.39
CA ASN A 132 -4.55 -5.43 -16.78
C ASN A 132 -5.89 -4.67 -16.91
N VAL A 133 -6.87 -4.96 -16.05
CA VAL A 133 -8.19 -4.28 -16.07
C VAL A 133 -8.05 -2.76 -15.85
N LEU A 134 -7.09 -2.32 -15.04
CA LEU A 134 -6.81 -0.90 -14.86
C LEU A 134 -6.17 -0.25 -16.09
N HIS A 135 -5.25 -0.96 -16.76
CA HIS A 135 -4.58 -0.44 -17.95
C HIS A 135 -5.52 -0.26 -19.14
N GLU A 136 -6.59 -1.06 -19.25
CA GLU A 136 -7.55 -0.96 -20.36
C GLU A 136 -8.57 0.18 -20.19
N LYS A 137 -8.80 0.66 -18.97
CA LYS A 137 -9.81 1.70 -18.72
C LYS A 137 -9.18 3.08 -18.92
N ILE A 138 -9.64 3.80 -19.95
CA ILE A 138 -9.36 5.24 -20.09
C ILE A 138 -10.06 5.96 -18.94
N LEU A 139 -9.28 6.36 -17.93
CA LEU A 139 -9.75 7.10 -16.77
C LEU A 139 -9.55 8.60 -17.01
N PRO A 140 -10.51 9.45 -16.61
CA PRO A 140 -10.27 10.89 -16.61
C PRO A 140 -9.15 11.22 -15.64
N GLU A 141 -8.36 12.24 -15.97
CA GLU A 141 -7.36 12.77 -15.07
C GLU A 141 -8.01 13.75 -14.08
N MET A 142 -7.52 13.75 -12.84
CA MET A 142 -7.97 14.64 -11.77
C MET A 142 -6.76 15.33 -11.14
N SER A 143 -6.79 16.66 -11.03
CA SER A 143 -5.75 17.40 -10.32
C SER A 143 -5.88 17.22 -8.81
N ILE A 144 -4.78 17.40 -8.08
CA ILE A 144 -4.75 17.30 -6.61
C ILE A 144 -5.73 18.32 -5.99
N LYS A 145 -5.71 19.57 -6.47
CA LYS A 145 -6.66 20.60 -6.04
C LYS A 145 -8.12 20.17 -6.21
N HIS A 146 -8.50 19.65 -7.38
CA HIS A 146 -9.87 19.17 -7.60
C HIS A 146 -10.21 17.98 -6.69
N PHE A 147 -9.26 17.08 -6.44
CA PHE A 147 -9.43 15.97 -5.51
C PHE A 147 -9.71 16.46 -4.09
N LEU A 148 -8.94 17.44 -3.59
CA LEU A 148 -9.09 17.99 -2.24
C LEU A 148 -10.38 18.81 -2.08
N ASP A 149 -10.68 19.68 -3.04
CA ASP A 149 -11.84 20.58 -3.02
C ASP A 149 -13.17 19.87 -3.26
N SER A 150 -13.15 18.63 -3.77
CA SER A 150 -14.38 17.89 -4.05
C SER A 150 -15.17 17.59 -2.76
N GLU A 151 -16.47 17.90 -2.75
CA GLU A 151 -17.39 17.50 -1.67
C GLU A 151 -17.61 15.98 -1.61
N LYS A 152 -17.19 15.24 -2.64
CA LYS A 152 -17.30 13.78 -2.67
C LYS A 152 -16.35 13.15 -1.66
N LYS A 153 -16.78 12.00 -1.12
CA LYS A 153 -15.99 11.11 -0.26
C LYS A 153 -14.96 10.35 -1.09
N LEU A 154 -13.96 11.06 -1.59
CA LEU A 154 -12.88 10.52 -2.39
C LEU A 154 -11.73 10.06 -1.49
N ALA A 155 -11.01 9.03 -1.91
CA ALA A 155 -9.73 8.60 -1.35
C ALA A 155 -8.72 8.33 -2.48
N LEU A 156 -7.45 8.25 -2.12
CA LEU A 156 -6.38 7.82 -3.03
C LEU A 156 -6.11 6.33 -2.83
N PHE A 157 -5.89 5.61 -3.92
CA PHE A 157 -5.31 4.28 -3.90
C PHE A 157 -4.18 4.28 -4.92
N ASP A 158 -2.95 4.35 -4.43
CA ASP A 158 -1.76 4.62 -5.25
C ASP A 158 -1.95 5.93 -6.04
N ASN A 159 -1.99 5.87 -7.38
CA ASN A 159 -2.22 7.02 -8.25
C ASN A 159 -3.68 7.14 -8.74
N TYR A 160 -4.60 6.39 -8.16
CA TYR A 160 -6.01 6.37 -8.55
C TYR A 160 -6.88 7.06 -7.51
N VAL A 161 -7.93 7.73 -7.98
CA VAL A 161 -8.95 8.33 -7.13
C VAL A 161 -10.13 7.38 -7.04
N VAL A 162 -10.49 6.99 -5.83
CA VAL A 162 -11.63 6.10 -5.53
C VAL A 162 -12.78 6.88 -4.90
N ASP A 163 -14.00 6.69 -5.41
CA ASP A 163 -15.23 7.25 -4.81
C ASP A 163 -15.82 6.26 -3.82
N MET A 164 -15.73 6.59 -2.52
CA MET A 164 -16.22 5.77 -1.43
C MET A 164 -17.67 6.08 -1.05
N GLY A 165 -18.31 7.09 -1.66
CA GLY A 165 -19.62 7.60 -1.25
C GLY A 165 -20.72 6.54 -1.30
N GLY A 166 -20.80 5.79 -2.41
CA GLY A 166 -21.75 4.67 -2.52
C GLY A 166 -21.36 3.47 -1.67
N TYR A 167 -20.05 3.21 -1.54
CA TYR A 167 -19.52 2.05 -0.83
C TYR A 167 -19.79 2.08 0.67
N TYR A 168 -19.79 3.28 1.27
CA TYR A 168 -20.13 3.53 2.67
C TYR A 168 -21.48 2.93 3.07
N TRP A 169 -22.50 3.15 2.24
CA TRP A 169 -23.85 2.65 2.48
C TRP A 169 -23.97 1.13 2.29
N GLU A 170 -23.09 0.55 1.49
CA GLU A 170 -23.04 -0.90 1.28
C GLU A 170 -22.34 -1.63 2.43
N HIS A 171 -21.52 -0.94 3.21
CA HIS A 171 -20.65 -1.52 4.25
C HIS A 171 -20.71 -0.72 5.57
N PRO A 172 -21.88 -0.67 6.25
CA PRO A 172 -22.08 0.16 7.43
C PRO A 172 -21.17 -0.20 8.60
N GLY A 173 -20.72 -1.45 8.71
CA GLY A 173 -19.80 -1.88 9.76
C GLY A 173 -18.39 -1.30 9.64
N THR A 174 -18.01 -0.80 8.47
CA THR A 174 -16.71 -0.15 8.21
C THR A 174 -16.86 1.34 7.90
N ALA A 175 -18.06 1.89 8.03
CA ALA A 175 -18.40 3.27 7.74
C ALA A 175 -17.44 4.27 8.42
N TYR A 176 -17.23 4.09 9.72
CA TYR A 176 -16.34 4.93 10.53
C TYR A 176 -14.90 4.92 10.00
N VAL A 177 -14.35 3.74 9.71
CA VAL A 177 -12.99 3.58 9.18
C VAL A 177 -12.85 4.25 7.80
N LEU A 178 -13.86 4.10 6.94
CA LEU A 178 -13.87 4.71 5.61
C LEU A 178 -14.00 6.24 5.67
N GLU A 179 -14.73 6.77 6.65
CA GLU A 179 -14.85 8.21 6.87
C GLU A 179 -13.50 8.83 7.25
N GLU A 180 -12.75 8.15 8.11
CA GLU A 180 -11.41 8.58 8.48
C GLU A 180 -10.38 8.42 7.33
N CYS A 181 -10.71 7.66 6.28
CA CYS A 181 -9.90 7.50 5.07
C CYS A 181 -10.18 8.55 3.98
N VAL A 182 -11.20 9.41 4.15
CA VAL A 182 -11.55 10.42 3.15
C VAL A 182 -10.38 11.39 2.96
N LYS A 183 -10.02 11.64 1.69
CA LYS A 183 -8.85 12.39 1.22
C LYS A 183 -7.48 11.80 1.60
N MET A 184 -7.44 10.55 2.09
CA MET A 184 -6.20 9.86 2.43
C MET A 184 -5.85 8.79 1.40
N ASP A 185 -4.59 8.35 1.42
CA ASP A 185 -4.16 7.14 0.73
C ASP A 185 -4.60 5.89 1.51
N VAL A 186 -5.47 5.09 0.90
CA VAL A 186 -6.03 3.89 1.50
C VAL A 186 -5.22 2.62 1.24
N GLY A 187 -4.22 2.68 0.37
CA GLY A 187 -3.41 1.54 -0.03
C GLY A 187 -2.72 0.87 1.16
N LYS A 188 -2.14 1.66 2.07
CA LYS A 188 -1.49 1.18 3.29
C LYS A 188 -2.41 0.36 4.22
N TYR A 189 -3.70 0.70 4.30
CA TYR A 189 -4.67 -0.07 5.08
C TYR A 189 -5.16 -1.29 4.28
N PHE A 190 -5.37 -1.12 2.98
CA PHE A 190 -5.83 -2.18 2.10
C PHE A 190 -4.86 -3.38 2.11
N PHE A 191 -3.56 -3.12 2.03
CA PHE A 191 -2.52 -4.15 2.04
C PHE A 191 -2.15 -4.66 3.43
N GLY A 192 -2.82 -4.18 4.49
CA GLY A 192 -2.54 -4.59 5.86
C GLY A 192 -1.14 -4.17 6.33
N SER A 193 -0.62 -3.05 5.81
CA SER A 193 0.60 -2.42 6.30
C SER A 193 0.34 -1.68 7.61
N TYR A 194 -0.88 -1.17 7.78
CA TYR A 194 -1.28 -0.38 8.94
C TYR A 194 -2.71 -0.69 9.42
N THR A 195 -3.01 -0.37 10.68
CA THR A 195 -4.35 -0.49 11.29
C THR A 195 -4.87 0.86 11.76
N MET A 196 -6.10 1.20 11.40
CA MET A 196 -6.73 2.44 11.88
C MET A 196 -7.03 2.41 13.38
N GLU A 197 -7.25 1.23 13.95
CA GLU A 197 -7.58 1.06 15.37
C GLU A 197 -6.51 0.23 16.07
N ASN A 198 -6.15 0.63 17.30
CA ASN A 198 -5.21 -0.11 18.16
C ASN A 198 -5.70 -1.53 18.51
N MET A 199 -7.00 -1.79 18.35
CA MET A 199 -7.67 -3.03 18.78
C MET A 199 -7.78 -4.08 17.67
N ILE A 200 -7.61 -3.69 16.40
CA ILE A 200 -7.81 -4.57 15.25
C ILE A 200 -6.44 -4.90 14.66
N LYS A 201 -6.13 -6.19 14.49
CA LYS A 201 -4.90 -6.62 13.81
C LYS A 201 -4.92 -6.18 12.34
N PRO A 202 -3.77 -5.85 11.73
CA PRO A 202 -3.73 -5.49 10.31
C PRO A 202 -4.37 -6.59 9.47
N VAL A 203 -5.42 -6.22 8.73
CA VAL A 203 -6.14 -7.15 7.86
C VAL A 203 -5.63 -6.94 6.44
N ARG A 204 -5.06 -8.00 5.87
CA ARG A 204 -4.74 -8.02 4.45
C ARG A 204 -6.02 -8.34 3.68
N HIS A 205 -6.42 -7.41 2.82
CA HIS A 205 -7.64 -7.57 2.04
C HIS A 205 -7.49 -8.68 0.99
N SER A 206 -8.58 -9.40 0.75
CA SER A 206 -8.62 -10.44 -0.28
C SER A 206 -8.61 -9.83 -1.68
N TYR A 207 -8.27 -10.63 -2.67
CA TYR A 207 -8.38 -10.25 -4.07
C TYR A 207 -9.79 -9.76 -4.48
N ILE A 208 -10.84 -10.35 -3.90
CA ILE A 208 -12.23 -9.95 -4.16
C ILE A 208 -12.46 -8.50 -3.72
N ALA A 209 -11.91 -8.12 -2.56
CA ALA A 209 -11.95 -6.74 -2.10
C ALA A 209 -11.18 -5.81 -3.04
N GLY A 210 -10.07 -6.29 -3.63
CA GLY A 210 -9.36 -5.58 -4.69
C GLY A 210 -10.24 -5.29 -5.90
N LYS A 211 -10.97 -6.29 -6.41
CA LYS A 211 -11.94 -6.10 -7.51
C LYS A 211 -13.02 -5.09 -7.17
N VAL A 212 -13.49 -5.07 -5.93
CA VAL A 212 -14.46 -4.08 -5.46
C VAL A 212 -13.83 -2.69 -5.48
N LEU A 213 -12.63 -2.53 -4.91
CA LEU A 213 -11.90 -1.26 -4.92
C LEU A 213 -11.68 -0.73 -6.34
N MET A 214 -11.32 -1.59 -7.29
CA MET A 214 -11.13 -1.19 -8.70
C MET A 214 -12.41 -0.63 -9.33
N ARG A 215 -13.59 -1.12 -8.93
CA ARG A 215 -14.87 -0.59 -9.41
C ARG A 215 -15.19 0.79 -8.84
N LEU A 216 -14.58 1.15 -7.71
CA LEU A 216 -14.70 2.47 -7.10
C LEU A 216 -13.78 3.50 -7.76
N ILE A 217 -12.84 3.10 -8.62
CA ILE A 217 -11.92 4.03 -9.29
C ILE A 217 -12.69 4.88 -10.31
N VAL A 218 -12.67 6.19 -10.06
CA VAL A 218 -13.35 7.21 -10.87
C VAL A 218 -12.40 8.06 -11.70
N ALA A 219 -11.13 8.21 -11.29
CA ALA A 219 -10.14 9.00 -12.00
C ALA A 219 -8.71 8.51 -11.72
N LYS A 220 -7.76 8.97 -12.53
CA LYS A 220 -6.32 8.88 -12.27
C LYS A 220 -5.83 10.25 -11.78
N LEU A 221 -5.05 10.28 -10.71
CA LEU A 221 -4.47 11.52 -10.21
C LEU A 221 -3.36 11.97 -11.17
N VAL A 222 -3.40 13.23 -11.59
CA VAL A 222 -2.33 13.85 -12.39
C VAL A 222 -1.02 13.73 -11.62
N GLN A 223 -0.01 13.14 -12.25
CA GLN A 223 1.31 12.96 -11.67
C GLN A 223 2.27 14.04 -12.21
N PRO A 224 3.25 14.46 -11.39
CA PRO A 224 4.30 15.36 -11.85
C PRO A 224 5.10 14.72 -12.98
N LYS A 225 5.71 15.53 -13.83
CA LYS A 225 6.50 15.02 -14.97
C LYS A 225 7.70 14.21 -14.47
N GLU A 226 8.20 14.59 -13.32
CA GLU A 226 9.32 14.06 -12.54
C GLU A 226 9.09 12.61 -12.15
N ASN A 227 7.84 12.17 -11.94
CA ASN A 227 7.54 10.76 -11.71
C ASN A 227 7.98 9.89 -12.90
N GLY A 228 7.80 10.38 -14.13
CA GLY A 228 8.29 9.70 -15.32
C GLY A 228 9.82 9.65 -15.37
N MET A 229 10.50 10.59 -14.73
CA MET A 229 11.97 10.67 -14.68
C MET A 229 12.58 9.84 -13.56
N ALA A 230 11.81 9.13 -12.74
CA ALA A 230 12.35 8.33 -11.66
C ALA A 230 13.18 7.14 -12.17
N PHE A 231 12.82 6.61 -13.34
CA PHE A 231 13.48 5.47 -13.97
C PHE A 231 13.83 5.77 -15.42
N ARG A 232 15.02 5.34 -15.86
CA ARG A 232 15.42 5.34 -17.28
C ARG A 232 16.00 4.00 -17.66
N LYS A 233 16.02 3.66 -18.95
CA LYS A 233 16.73 2.47 -19.44
C LYS A 233 18.24 2.60 -19.19
N SER A 234 18.88 1.52 -18.73
CA SER A 234 20.35 1.43 -18.62
C SER A 234 20.99 1.46 -20.01
N GLN A 235 22.10 2.18 -20.13
CA GLN A 235 22.85 2.35 -21.40
C GLN A 235 23.36 1.02 -21.97
N GLU A 236 23.66 0.03 -21.13
CA GLU A 236 24.20 -1.28 -21.54
C GLU A 236 23.23 -2.03 -22.48
N ASN A 237 21.92 -1.78 -22.38
CA ASN A 237 20.92 -2.38 -23.28
C ASN A 237 20.67 -1.56 -24.56
N VAL A 238 21.11 -0.29 -24.59
CA VAL A 238 20.89 0.56 -25.76
C VAL A 238 21.81 0.13 -26.91
N GLU A 239 22.98 -0.43 -26.62
CA GLU A 239 23.91 -0.89 -27.67
C GLU A 239 23.47 -2.19 -28.35
N THR A 240 22.75 -3.07 -27.65
CA THR A 240 22.20 -4.31 -28.22
C THR A 240 20.95 -4.06 -29.09
N ASP A 241 20.12 -3.07 -28.74
CA ASP A 241 18.92 -2.70 -29.53
C ASP A 241 19.23 -1.88 -30.79
N LYS A 242 20.43 -1.29 -30.92
CA LYS A 242 20.86 -0.54 -32.14
C LYS A 242 20.93 -1.39 -33.41
N SER A 243 20.78 -2.71 -33.31
CA SER A 243 20.69 -3.60 -34.47
C SER A 243 19.35 -3.52 -35.22
N ASP A 244 18.31 -2.91 -34.64
CA ASP A 244 17.02 -2.68 -35.30
C ASP A 244 16.93 -1.24 -35.86
N SER A 245 17.62 -1.02 -36.98
CA SER A 245 17.96 0.31 -37.54
C SER A 245 16.79 1.12 -38.15
N ARG A 246 15.53 0.83 -37.82
CA ARG A 246 14.35 1.43 -38.47
C ARG A 246 13.76 2.66 -37.75
N LEU A 247 14.25 3.00 -36.55
CA LEU A 247 13.80 4.16 -35.79
C LEU A 247 14.94 5.19 -35.65
N LYS A 248 15.38 5.76 -36.78
CA LYS A 248 16.25 6.95 -36.81
C LYS A 248 15.36 8.16 -37.08
N GLY A 249 14.97 8.92 -36.06
CA GLY A 249 14.15 10.10 -36.31
C GLY A 249 13.92 11.07 -35.17
N GLU A 250 13.82 10.64 -33.91
CA GLU A 250 13.52 11.54 -32.79
C GLU A 250 14.35 11.15 -31.57
N ASP A 251 14.95 12.14 -30.89
CA ASP A 251 15.62 12.03 -29.59
C ASP A 251 14.60 11.66 -28.49
N ILE A 252 14.02 10.47 -28.61
CA ILE A 252 13.19 9.88 -27.56
C ILE A 252 14.17 9.15 -26.65
N THR A 253 14.66 9.83 -25.60
CA THR A 253 15.15 9.09 -24.43
C THR A 253 14.00 8.18 -23.99
N PRO A 254 14.15 6.84 -24.05
CA PRO A 254 13.05 5.94 -23.76
C PRO A 254 12.79 5.94 -22.26
N THR A 255 11.98 6.90 -21.82
CA THR A 255 11.43 6.95 -20.48
C THR A 255 10.51 5.75 -20.31
N ILE A 256 10.82 4.88 -19.36
CA ILE A 256 9.94 3.75 -19.04
C ILE A 256 8.78 4.32 -18.24
N TYR A 257 7.64 4.51 -18.90
CA TYR A 257 6.39 4.92 -18.24
C TYR A 257 5.76 3.79 -17.42
N GLU A 258 6.32 2.58 -17.45
CA GLU A 258 5.89 1.51 -16.57
C GLU A 258 6.30 1.86 -15.15
N SER A 259 5.31 2.35 -14.40
CA SER A 259 5.41 2.65 -12.97
C SER A 259 5.71 1.41 -12.11
N SER A 260 6.02 0.25 -12.68
CA SER A 260 6.26 -0.97 -11.92
C SER A 260 7.22 -1.93 -12.62
N MET A 261 8.24 -2.40 -11.88
CA MET A 261 9.28 -3.28 -12.41
C MET A 261 9.69 -4.35 -11.39
N ILE A 262 10.37 -5.40 -11.87
CA ILE A 262 10.89 -6.47 -11.02
C ILE A 262 12.34 -6.17 -10.67
N PHE A 263 12.63 -6.10 -9.37
CA PHE A 263 13.96 -5.88 -8.82
C PHE A 263 14.40 -7.05 -7.96
N ALA A 264 15.71 -7.20 -7.79
CA ALA A 264 16.32 -8.07 -6.79
C ALA A 264 17.10 -7.23 -5.78
N VAL A 265 17.24 -7.74 -4.56
CA VAL A 265 18.12 -7.10 -3.56
C VAL A 265 19.56 -7.36 -3.97
N THR A 266 20.34 -6.28 -4.07
CA THR A 266 21.74 -6.31 -4.55
C THR A 266 22.73 -5.91 -3.47
N THR A 267 22.36 -4.96 -2.60
CA THR A 267 23.22 -4.46 -1.53
C THR A 267 22.43 -4.25 -0.25
N GLU A 268 23.06 -4.53 0.88
CA GLU A 268 22.54 -4.28 2.22
C GLU A 268 23.67 -3.69 3.06
N VAL A 269 23.50 -2.47 3.55
CA VAL A 269 24.48 -1.79 4.39
C VAL A 269 23.79 -1.27 5.63
N GLU A 270 24.22 -1.71 6.81
CA GLU A 270 23.68 -1.20 8.07
C GLU A 270 24.13 0.25 8.28
N HIS A 271 23.17 1.16 8.45
CA HIS A 271 23.41 2.58 8.69
C HIS A 271 23.58 2.87 10.19
N ILE A 272 22.60 2.41 10.98
CA ILE A 272 22.58 2.41 12.44
C ILE A 272 21.92 1.11 12.90
N PRO A 273 22.00 0.72 14.18
CA PRO A 273 21.46 -0.56 14.65
C PRO A 273 20.01 -0.80 14.18
N ASN A 274 19.81 -1.88 13.42
CA ASN A 274 18.54 -2.28 12.81
C ASN A 274 17.97 -1.33 11.74
N VAL A 275 18.75 -0.42 11.16
CA VAL A 275 18.33 0.40 10.01
C VAL A 275 19.34 0.22 8.89
N PHE A 276 18.86 -0.21 7.73
CA PHE A 276 19.68 -0.64 6.62
C PHE A 276 19.39 0.18 5.37
N HIS A 277 20.43 0.50 4.60
CA HIS A 277 20.33 0.86 3.20
C HIS A 277 20.20 -0.41 2.38
N VAL A 278 19.04 -0.58 1.74
CA VAL A 278 18.72 -1.75 0.91
C VAL A 278 18.64 -1.31 -0.54
N GLY A 279 19.56 -1.82 -1.36
CA GLY A 279 19.67 -1.52 -2.78
C GLY A 279 18.94 -2.55 -3.64
N PHE A 280 17.99 -2.10 -4.45
CA PHE A 280 17.21 -2.89 -5.39
C PHE A 280 17.72 -2.64 -6.81
N GLY A 281 18.38 -3.64 -7.39
CA GLY A 281 18.94 -3.54 -8.74
C GLY A 281 18.10 -4.32 -9.75
N ASN A 282 18.10 -3.83 -10.99
CA ASN A 282 17.75 -4.61 -12.16
C ASN A 282 18.70 -4.22 -13.32
N ARG A 283 18.89 -5.11 -14.31
CA ARG A 283 19.83 -4.84 -15.42
C ARG A 283 19.29 -3.85 -16.45
N GLN A 284 18.01 -3.49 -16.36
CA GLN A 284 17.30 -2.77 -17.40
C GLN A 284 17.18 -1.29 -17.11
N THR A 285 17.30 -0.87 -15.86
CA THR A 285 16.99 0.49 -15.44
C THR A 285 18.00 1.10 -14.51
N GLN A 286 18.16 2.41 -14.66
CA GLN A 286 18.78 3.27 -13.68
C GLN A 286 17.70 4.10 -12.99
N VAL A 287 18.00 4.50 -11.76
CA VAL A 287 17.10 5.19 -10.85
C VAL A 287 17.67 6.56 -10.55
N LYS A 288 16.83 7.59 -10.56
CA LYS A 288 17.26 8.95 -10.26
C LYS A 288 17.55 9.08 -8.77
N MET A 289 18.77 9.46 -8.41
CA MET A 289 19.20 9.63 -7.01
C MET A 289 18.73 10.94 -6.40
N PHE A 290 18.22 11.88 -7.20
CA PHE A 290 17.84 13.21 -6.75
C PHE A 290 16.71 13.78 -7.61
N PHE A 291 15.77 14.48 -6.99
CA PHE A 291 14.70 15.19 -7.68
C PHE A 291 14.76 16.67 -7.31
N PRO A 292 14.88 17.59 -8.30
CA PRO A 292 14.79 19.02 -8.03
C PRO A 292 13.34 19.42 -7.69
N GLY A 293 13.18 20.54 -6.99
CA GLY A 293 11.88 21.12 -6.65
C GLY A 293 11.12 20.37 -5.56
N THR A 294 9.85 20.71 -5.36
CA THR A 294 9.03 20.14 -4.28
C THR A 294 8.09 19.01 -4.70
N GLU A 295 7.87 18.83 -6.00
CA GLU A 295 6.84 17.93 -6.54
C GLU A 295 7.01 16.46 -6.12
N MET A 296 8.25 16.06 -5.83
CA MET A 296 8.62 14.68 -5.46
C MET A 296 8.64 14.43 -3.95
N LEU A 297 8.56 15.47 -3.14
CA LEU A 297 8.69 15.37 -1.68
C LEU A 297 7.48 14.65 -1.06
N GLY A 298 7.77 13.70 -0.16
CA GLY A 298 6.74 12.90 0.54
C GLY A 298 6.12 11.78 -0.30
N ARG A 299 6.58 11.56 -1.54
CA ARG A 299 6.14 10.43 -2.38
C ARG A 299 6.80 9.13 -1.91
N HIS A 300 6.24 8.00 -2.33
CA HIS A 300 6.73 6.69 -1.91
C HIS A 300 6.76 5.67 -3.06
N TYR A 301 7.53 4.62 -2.86
CA TYR A 301 7.45 3.38 -3.61
C TYR A 301 6.61 2.35 -2.87
N VAL A 302 5.94 1.49 -3.61
CA VAL A 302 5.25 0.30 -3.11
C VAL A 302 6.06 -0.92 -3.49
N ILE A 303 6.55 -1.66 -2.49
CA ILE A 303 7.29 -2.90 -2.69
C ILE A 303 6.37 -4.07 -2.39
N ASN A 304 6.18 -4.94 -3.38
CA ASN A 304 5.43 -6.17 -3.27
C ASN A 304 6.34 -7.38 -3.44
N SER A 305 6.46 -8.19 -2.40
CA SER A 305 7.16 -9.47 -2.44
C SER A 305 6.42 -10.46 -3.33
N LEU A 306 7.08 -11.01 -4.34
CA LEU A 306 6.45 -12.02 -5.22
C LEU A 306 6.24 -13.37 -4.51
N GLN A 307 7.06 -13.68 -3.50
CA GLN A 307 7.02 -14.91 -2.71
C GLN A 307 5.86 -14.90 -1.71
N ASN A 308 5.84 -13.88 -0.85
CA ASN A 308 4.92 -13.81 0.29
C ASN A 308 3.71 -12.92 0.01
N GLN A 309 3.73 -12.21 -1.11
CA GLN A 309 2.68 -11.29 -1.55
C GLN A 309 2.42 -10.17 -0.54
N ILE A 310 3.43 -9.83 0.24
CA ILE A 310 3.38 -8.75 1.21
C ILE A 310 3.74 -7.47 0.48
N CYS A 311 2.86 -6.49 0.60
CA CYS A 311 3.01 -5.17 0.02
C CYS A 311 3.32 -4.16 1.15
N ARG A 312 4.31 -3.30 0.97
CA ARG A 312 4.71 -2.24 1.91
C ARG A 312 5.09 -0.97 1.17
N TYR A 313 4.88 0.15 1.84
CA TYR A 313 5.13 1.49 1.35
C TYR A 313 6.47 1.96 1.92
N TYR A 314 7.31 2.56 1.09
CA TYR A 314 8.61 3.09 1.47
C TYR A 314 8.79 4.46 0.85
N THR A 315 8.91 5.49 1.68
CA THR A 315 9.11 6.86 1.17
C THR A 315 10.42 6.99 0.41
N ILE A 316 10.38 7.79 -0.65
CA ILE A 316 11.56 8.29 -1.34
C ILE A 316 12.37 9.11 -0.34
N CYS A 317 13.63 8.75 -0.17
CA CYS A 317 14.52 9.33 0.83
C CYS A 317 15.92 9.49 0.22
N ASN A 318 15.97 10.22 -0.88
CA ASN A 318 17.17 10.41 -1.68
C ASN A 318 18.30 11.11 -0.92
N ALA A 319 17.97 11.98 0.01
CA ALA A 319 18.93 12.63 0.91
C ALA A 319 19.67 11.63 1.80
N MET A 320 19.08 10.46 2.06
CA MET A 320 19.71 9.38 2.80
C MET A 320 20.47 8.39 1.90
N HIS A 321 20.43 8.54 0.58
CA HIS A 321 21.15 7.66 -0.33
C HIS A 321 22.66 7.63 0.01
N THR A 322 23.28 6.46 0.01
CA THR A 322 24.68 6.24 0.46
C THR A 322 25.71 7.09 -0.27
N LYS A 323 25.44 7.47 -1.52
CA LYS A 323 26.28 8.40 -2.31
C LYS A 323 25.97 9.89 -2.09
N VAL A 324 24.79 10.23 -1.59
CA VAL A 324 24.27 11.60 -1.47
C VAL A 324 24.39 12.10 -0.03
N PHE A 325 24.06 11.27 0.96
CA PHE A 325 24.09 11.62 2.38
C PHE A 325 25.45 12.18 2.85
N PRO A 326 26.61 11.57 2.50
CA PRO A 326 27.92 12.12 2.88
C PRO A 326 28.20 13.50 2.27
N GLN A 327 27.65 13.80 1.08
CA GLN A 327 27.83 15.10 0.43
C GLN A 327 27.10 16.20 1.18
N TYR A 328 25.88 15.92 1.68
CA TYR A 328 25.18 16.85 2.55
C TYR A 328 25.98 17.12 3.82
N LEU A 329 26.48 16.08 4.51
CA LEU A 329 27.24 16.27 5.74
C LEU A 329 28.55 17.06 5.50
N SER A 330 29.26 16.76 4.39
CA SER A 330 30.46 17.51 4.01
C SER A 330 30.15 18.98 3.71
N CYS A 331 29.09 19.24 2.92
CA CYS A 331 28.65 20.60 2.62
C CYS A 331 28.22 21.36 3.87
N PHE A 332 27.45 20.74 4.74
CA PHE A 332 26.96 21.35 5.97
C PHE A 332 28.11 21.71 6.90
N LYS A 333 29.08 20.80 7.04
CA LYS A 333 30.31 21.05 7.78
C LYS A 333 31.10 22.22 7.18
N GLY A 334 31.28 22.24 5.85
CA GLY A 334 31.94 23.33 5.13
C GLY A 334 31.28 24.69 5.40
N VAL A 335 29.95 24.75 5.27
CA VAL A 335 29.16 25.95 5.58
C VAL A 335 29.34 26.36 7.04
N LEU A 336 29.25 25.43 8.00
CA LEU A 336 29.34 25.76 9.43
C LEU A 336 30.74 26.25 9.82
N GLU A 337 31.79 25.60 9.32
CA GLU A 337 33.19 25.89 9.64
C GLU A 337 33.79 27.02 8.78
N GLY A 338 33.15 27.37 7.65
CA GLY A 338 33.73 28.27 6.65
C GLY A 338 34.91 27.65 5.90
N SER A 339 34.90 26.32 5.74
CA SER A 339 35.95 25.54 5.07
C SER A 339 35.53 25.14 3.66
N GLU A 340 36.49 24.90 2.77
CA GLU A 340 36.18 24.40 1.42
C GLU A 340 35.46 23.05 1.49
N ILE A 341 34.44 22.86 0.63
CA ILE A 341 33.69 21.60 0.57
C ILE A 341 34.58 20.50 -0.02
N GLU A 342 34.87 19.47 0.78
CA GLU A 342 35.42 18.22 0.27
C GLU A 342 34.34 17.47 -0.51
N ARG A 343 34.38 17.60 -1.85
CA ARG A 343 33.51 16.81 -2.74
C ARG A 343 34.16 15.46 -2.99
N GLU A 344 33.64 14.43 -2.32
CA GLU A 344 34.18 13.07 -2.43
C GLU A 344 33.91 12.41 -3.81
N TYR A 345 32.96 12.94 -4.60
CA TYR A 345 32.54 12.35 -5.87
C TYR A 345 32.62 13.35 -7.04
N ASP A 346 33.56 13.09 -7.97
CA ASP A 346 33.66 13.78 -9.27
C ASP A 346 32.43 13.57 -10.19
N SER A 347 31.54 12.63 -9.85
CA SER A 347 30.43 12.20 -10.70
C SER A 347 29.21 13.13 -10.67
N PHE A 348 29.08 14.03 -9.69
CA PHE A 348 27.95 14.98 -9.62
C PHE A 348 28.34 16.33 -10.22
N LYS A 349 28.69 16.33 -11.51
CA LYS A 349 28.92 17.60 -12.23
C LYS A 349 27.63 18.41 -12.33
N THR A 350 26.48 17.74 -12.46
CA THR A 350 25.16 18.34 -12.48
C THR A 350 24.13 17.43 -11.80
N ILE A 351 23.00 18.01 -11.36
CA ILE A 351 21.83 17.26 -10.86
C ILE A 351 21.32 16.23 -11.88
N ASP A 352 21.33 16.60 -13.15
CA ASP A 352 20.73 15.79 -14.21
C ASP A 352 21.49 14.48 -14.48
N ASP A 353 22.74 14.42 -14.03
CA ASP A 353 23.62 13.25 -14.14
C ASP A 353 23.49 12.27 -12.95
N ALA A 354 22.71 12.61 -11.91
CA ALA A 354 22.60 11.84 -10.68
C ALA A 354 21.73 10.56 -10.82
N TRP A 355 22.29 9.53 -11.44
CA TRP A 355 21.64 8.22 -11.63
C TRP A 355 22.43 7.08 -10.98
N ASP A 356 21.71 6.11 -10.42
CA ASP A 356 22.27 4.87 -9.89
C ASP A 356 21.65 3.65 -10.58
N ASP A 357 22.37 2.54 -10.61
CA ASP A 357 21.89 1.26 -11.15
C ASP A 357 20.96 0.53 -10.17
N LYS A 358 20.82 1.06 -8.95
CA LYS A 358 19.97 0.54 -7.89
C LYS A 358 19.03 1.61 -7.33
N LEU A 359 17.81 1.21 -7.02
CA LEU A 359 16.92 1.97 -6.14
C LEU A 359 17.35 1.67 -4.70
N GLU A 360 17.84 2.65 -3.97
CA GLU A 360 18.21 2.47 -2.55
C GLU A 360 17.13 3.00 -1.62
N LEU A 361 16.77 2.20 -0.62
CA LEU A 361 15.77 2.55 0.38
C LEU A 361 16.31 2.34 1.79
N VAL A 362 15.95 3.23 2.71
CA VAL A 362 16.30 3.12 4.13
C VAL A 362 15.20 2.35 4.87
N ILE A 363 15.55 1.19 5.40
CA ILE A 363 14.59 0.21 5.93
C ILE A 363 14.97 -0.17 7.35
N LYS A 364 14.01 -0.01 8.28
CA LYS A 364 14.13 -0.53 9.65
C LYS A 364 13.81 -2.02 9.71
N TYR A 365 14.73 -2.79 10.25
CA TYR A 365 14.54 -4.19 10.56
C TYR A 365 13.78 -4.39 11.88
N TYR A 366 12.83 -5.33 11.87
CA TYR A 366 12.02 -5.68 13.04
C TYR A 366 12.14 -7.18 13.27
N GLU A 367 13.06 -7.59 14.14
CA GLU A 367 13.38 -9.00 14.41
C GLU A 367 12.15 -9.84 14.82
N GLN A 368 11.22 -9.23 15.56
CA GLN A 368 10.00 -9.88 16.04
C GLN A 368 8.97 -10.16 14.92
N SER A 369 9.15 -9.58 13.72
CA SER A 369 8.22 -9.75 12.60
C SER A 369 8.41 -11.12 11.94
N LYS A 370 7.54 -12.08 12.26
CA LYS A 370 7.65 -13.46 11.74
C LYS A 370 7.64 -13.53 10.21
N ASN A 371 6.78 -12.72 9.60
CA ASN A 371 6.51 -12.69 8.16
C ASN A 371 6.58 -11.25 7.62
N GLY A 372 7.53 -10.43 8.08
CA GLY A 372 7.69 -9.05 7.58
C GLY A 372 8.44 -9.01 6.25
N ILE A 373 8.11 -8.06 5.37
CA ILE A 373 8.93 -7.83 4.16
C ILE A 373 10.39 -7.50 4.55
N THR A 374 10.61 -6.79 5.66
CA THR A 374 11.94 -6.40 6.13
C THR A 374 12.79 -7.61 6.52
N LYS A 375 12.17 -8.65 7.08
CA LYS A 375 12.81 -9.93 7.33
C LYS A 375 13.16 -10.66 6.05
N GLN A 376 12.26 -10.61 5.07
CA GLN A 376 12.54 -11.17 3.75
C GLN A 376 13.69 -10.44 3.06
N LEU A 377 13.75 -9.11 3.17
CA LEU A 377 14.80 -8.31 2.56
C LEU A 377 16.19 -8.59 3.14
N LEU A 378 16.30 -8.98 4.42
CA LEU A 378 17.59 -9.12 5.11
C LEU A 378 18.00 -10.56 5.45
N GLN A 379 17.08 -11.53 5.34
CA GLN A 379 17.35 -12.93 5.73
C GLN A 379 17.18 -13.94 4.60
N HIS A 380 16.63 -13.56 3.45
CA HIS A 380 16.32 -14.51 2.37
C HIS A 380 17.34 -14.51 1.23
N ASN A 381 17.17 -15.50 0.35
CA ASN A 381 18.05 -15.77 -0.78
C ASN A 381 18.11 -14.54 -1.70
N ARG A 382 19.30 -14.20 -2.21
CA ARG A 382 19.51 -13.10 -3.17
C ARG A 382 18.70 -13.24 -4.47
N GLU A 383 18.10 -14.41 -4.69
CA GLU A 383 17.19 -14.68 -5.79
C GLU A 383 15.76 -14.13 -5.56
N ASP A 384 15.47 -13.57 -4.38
CA ASP A 384 14.19 -12.97 -4.11
C ASP A 384 13.92 -11.77 -5.04
N ARG A 385 12.67 -11.68 -5.48
CA ARG A 385 12.23 -10.74 -6.51
C ARG A 385 11.06 -9.94 -5.99
N PHE A 386 11.15 -8.64 -6.17
CA PHE A 386 10.19 -7.67 -5.67
C PHE A 386 9.62 -6.92 -6.85
N PHE A 387 8.30 -6.79 -6.87
CA PHE A 387 7.63 -5.87 -7.76
C PHE A 387 7.58 -4.51 -7.06
N ILE A 388 8.29 -3.53 -7.60
CA ILE A 388 8.37 -2.19 -7.05
C ILE A 388 7.58 -1.26 -7.94
N SER A 389 6.62 -0.56 -7.37
CA SER A 389 5.78 0.42 -8.04
C SER A 389 6.05 1.83 -7.53
N GLY A 390 6.06 2.83 -8.42
CA GLY A 390 6.10 4.24 -8.07
C GLY A 390 7.03 5.07 -8.95
N PRO A 391 7.32 6.32 -8.55
CA PRO A 391 6.78 7.04 -7.39
C PRO A 391 5.25 7.16 -7.38
N LEU A 392 4.62 7.04 -6.21
CA LEU A 392 3.17 7.12 -6.01
C LEU A 392 2.81 8.23 -5.00
N SER A 393 1.51 8.47 -4.85
CA SER A 393 0.87 9.45 -3.95
C SER A 393 0.80 10.87 -4.52
N ARG A 394 0.26 11.80 -3.73
CA ARG A 394 0.24 13.24 -4.04
C ARG A 394 1.48 14.00 -3.55
N GLY A 395 2.38 13.34 -2.81
CA GLY A 395 3.45 14.00 -2.06
C GLY A 395 2.91 14.87 -0.93
N TYR A 396 3.68 15.87 -0.50
CA TYR A 396 3.23 16.85 0.49
C TYR A 396 2.31 17.93 -0.07
N ASP A 397 2.23 18.06 -1.41
CA ASP A 397 1.40 19.06 -2.10
C ASP A 397 1.72 20.48 -1.62
N LEU A 398 3.00 20.88 -1.68
CA LEU A 398 3.46 22.15 -1.11
C LEU A 398 2.96 23.32 -1.97
N THR A 399 1.96 24.05 -1.49
CA THR A 399 1.38 25.21 -2.16
C THR A 399 1.41 26.42 -1.23
N SER A 400 1.38 27.63 -1.79
CA SER A 400 1.26 28.86 -0.99
C SER A 400 0.07 28.84 -0.03
N ASP A 401 -1.03 28.17 -0.43
CA ASP A 401 -2.27 28.11 0.34
C ASP A 401 -2.15 27.23 1.59
N ASN A 402 -1.33 26.18 1.55
CA ASN A 402 -1.15 25.25 2.67
C ASN A 402 0.20 25.37 3.39
N MET A 403 1.16 26.12 2.85
CA MET A 403 2.49 26.34 3.43
C MET A 403 2.68 27.79 3.90
N SER A 404 1.82 28.26 4.81
CA SER A 404 2.04 29.53 5.52
C SER A 404 2.03 29.32 7.03
N GLY A 405 2.75 30.18 7.76
CA GLY A 405 2.84 30.12 9.22
C GLY A 405 3.67 28.92 9.71
N THR A 406 3.39 28.47 10.93
CA THR A 406 4.20 27.43 11.56
C THR A 406 3.62 26.03 11.40
N THR A 407 4.44 25.11 10.90
CA THR A 407 4.16 23.68 10.81
C THR A 407 4.99 22.93 11.86
N VAL A 408 4.31 22.28 12.80
CA VAL A 408 4.98 21.44 13.80
C VAL A 408 4.97 20.00 13.32
N ILE A 409 6.16 19.40 13.20
CA ILE A 409 6.35 18.03 12.70
C ILE A 409 6.76 17.13 13.87
N PHE A 410 5.99 16.09 14.14
CA PHE A 410 6.30 15.07 15.14
C PHE A 410 6.81 13.81 14.46
N VAL A 411 8.06 13.43 14.71
CA VAL A 411 8.67 12.23 14.12
C VAL A 411 9.06 11.22 15.19
N GLY A 412 8.89 9.93 14.91
CA GLY A 412 9.27 8.84 15.83
C GLY A 412 10.13 7.77 15.15
N GLY A 413 11.36 7.56 15.62
CA GLY A 413 12.27 6.57 15.03
C GLY A 413 12.54 6.83 13.54
N THR A 414 12.23 5.88 12.67
CA THR A 414 12.35 6.06 11.21
C THR A 414 11.25 6.92 10.59
N GLY A 415 10.30 7.43 11.37
CA GLY A 415 9.30 8.40 10.89
C GLY A 415 9.88 9.75 10.47
N VAL A 416 11.19 9.99 10.66
CA VAL A 416 11.89 11.15 10.09
C VAL A 416 12.14 11.01 8.58
N LEU A 417 12.26 9.77 8.08
CA LEU A 417 12.65 9.48 6.70
C LEU A 417 11.76 10.15 5.63
N PRO A 418 10.43 10.28 5.81
CA PRO A 418 9.60 10.98 4.83
C PRO A 418 10.05 12.40 4.56
N TYR A 419 10.49 13.07 5.61
CA TYR A 419 10.78 14.49 5.60
C TYR A 419 12.24 14.80 5.25
N MET A 420 13.11 13.79 5.11
CA MET A 420 14.53 14.02 4.88
C MET A 420 14.81 14.77 3.57
N ASP A 421 14.14 14.41 2.49
CA ASP A 421 14.29 15.11 1.21
C ASP A 421 13.79 16.56 1.31
N PHE A 422 12.76 16.78 2.12
CA PHE A 422 12.22 18.10 2.40
C PHE A 422 13.16 18.95 3.27
N PHE A 423 13.72 18.39 4.34
CA PHE A 423 14.71 19.07 5.18
C PHE A 423 15.97 19.39 4.37
N ALA A 424 16.39 18.46 3.52
CA ALA A 424 17.46 18.69 2.58
C ALA A 424 17.13 19.84 1.63
N TYR A 425 15.91 19.88 1.08
CA TYR A 425 15.46 20.96 0.19
C TYR A 425 15.51 22.32 0.89
N LEU A 426 14.94 22.44 2.10
CA LEU A 426 14.97 23.67 2.90
C LEU A 426 16.42 24.11 3.19
N THR A 427 17.27 23.16 3.58
CA THR A 427 18.67 23.46 3.92
C THR A 427 19.47 23.91 2.69
N ARG A 428 19.24 23.32 1.52
CA ARG A 428 19.85 23.79 0.28
C ARG A 428 19.36 25.18 -0.11
N LYS A 429 18.06 25.45 0.03
CA LYS A 429 17.50 26.78 -0.26
C LYS A 429 18.16 27.85 0.60
N ILE A 430 18.32 27.61 1.91
CA ILE A 430 18.96 28.60 2.80
C ILE A 430 20.45 28.77 2.49
N ILE A 431 21.18 27.68 2.19
CA ILE A 431 22.59 27.79 1.78
C ILE A 431 22.69 28.57 0.47
N ASN A 432 21.88 28.27 -0.55
CA ASN A 432 21.91 28.98 -1.83
C ASN A 432 21.65 30.49 -1.67
N LYS A 433 20.71 30.86 -0.77
CA LYS A 433 20.37 32.26 -0.46
C LYS A 433 21.53 33.03 0.18
N HIS A 434 22.30 32.40 1.08
CA HIS A 434 23.29 33.10 1.91
C HIS A 434 24.75 32.83 1.54
N ASP A 435 25.03 31.67 0.94
CA ASP A 435 26.35 31.17 0.63
C ASP A 435 26.33 30.29 -0.64
N SER A 436 26.14 30.93 -1.79
CA SER A 436 26.12 30.24 -3.09
C SER A 436 27.44 29.54 -3.44
N SER A 437 28.54 29.89 -2.76
CA SER A 437 29.81 29.16 -2.93
C SER A 437 29.75 27.73 -2.38
N HIS A 438 28.80 27.47 -1.47
CA HIS A 438 28.55 26.17 -0.87
C HIS A 438 27.30 25.48 -1.43
N GLU A 439 26.91 25.76 -2.67
CA GLU A 439 25.81 25.03 -3.31
C GLU A 439 26.11 23.52 -3.36
N VAL A 440 25.24 22.73 -2.70
CA VAL A 440 25.24 21.26 -2.79
C VAL A 440 25.04 20.84 -4.24
N PHE A 441 24.09 21.50 -4.91
CA PHE A 441 23.71 21.22 -6.28
C PHE A 441 23.59 22.51 -7.10
N PRO A 442 24.61 22.83 -7.92
CA PRO A 442 24.60 24.07 -8.68
C PRO A 442 23.43 24.17 -9.66
N GLY A 443 22.76 25.33 -9.66
CA GLY A 443 21.70 25.66 -10.61
C GLY A 443 20.29 25.16 -10.27
N GLU A 444 20.09 24.53 -9.10
CA GLU A 444 18.75 24.20 -8.60
C GLU A 444 17.90 25.48 -8.48
N GLN A 445 16.66 25.43 -8.99
CA GLN A 445 15.69 26.50 -8.81
C GLN A 445 14.84 26.19 -7.58
N PHE A 446 14.71 27.15 -6.68
CA PHE A 446 13.91 27.01 -5.46
C PHE A 446 12.60 27.77 -5.59
N GLU A 447 11.52 27.13 -5.19
CA GLU A 447 10.17 27.67 -5.09
C GLU A 447 10.06 28.68 -3.92
N ASP A 448 9.48 29.85 -4.18
CA ASP A 448 9.29 30.95 -3.21
C ASP A 448 8.16 30.66 -2.19
N GLU A 449 7.30 29.70 -2.50
CA GLU A 449 6.11 29.32 -1.74
C GLU A 449 6.42 28.97 -0.27
N LEU A 450 7.66 28.51 0.01
CA LEU A 450 8.09 28.10 1.34
C LEU A 450 8.72 29.23 2.18
N ASP A 451 8.92 30.44 1.64
CA ASP A 451 9.56 31.54 2.37
C ASP A 451 8.69 32.07 3.52
N GLN A 452 7.39 31.84 3.47
CA GLN A 452 6.45 32.23 4.53
C GLN A 452 6.19 31.12 5.55
N ALA A 453 6.80 29.96 5.37
CA ALA A 453 6.61 28.80 6.22
C ALA A 453 7.74 28.65 7.24
N ASN A 454 7.37 28.21 8.43
CA ASN A 454 8.28 27.88 9.53
C ASN A 454 8.07 26.40 9.90
N PHE A 455 9.15 25.67 10.17
CA PHE A 455 9.10 24.25 10.49
C PHE A 455 9.78 23.97 11.82
N VAL A 456 9.05 23.36 12.74
CA VAL A 456 9.60 22.93 14.04
C VAL A 456 9.42 21.43 14.17
N VAL A 457 10.53 20.70 14.19
CA VAL A 457 10.54 19.24 14.15
C VAL A 457 10.88 18.69 15.54
N TYR A 458 9.97 17.94 16.13
CA TYR A 458 10.18 17.20 17.37
C TYR A 458 10.45 15.73 17.07
N GLY A 459 11.68 15.29 17.25
CA GLY A 459 12.10 13.90 16.99
C GLY A 459 12.16 13.05 18.25
N TYR A 460 11.35 12.01 18.36
CA TYR A 460 11.26 11.13 19.51
C TYR A 460 11.99 9.81 19.26
N TYR A 461 13.00 9.54 20.09
CA TYR A 461 13.84 8.35 19.99
C TYR A 461 14.01 7.67 21.35
N PRO A 462 14.16 6.34 21.41
CA PRO A 462 14.51 5.68 22.67
C PRO A 462 15.87 6.13 23.20
N LYS A 463 16.87 6.26 22.31
CA LYS A 463 18.24 6.67 22.64
C LYS A 463 18.89 7.28 21.40
N ALA A 464 19.95 8.07 21.60
CA ALA A 464 20.63 8.77 20.50
C ALA A 464 21.15 7.83 19.41
N ALA A 465 21.64 6.64 19.78
CA ALA A 465 22.11 5.63 18.83
C ALA A 465 21.01 5.06 17.91
N ASP A 466 19.74 5.18 18.30
CA ASP A 466 18.59 4.72 17.51
C ASP A 466 18.01 5.86 16.64
N ALA A 467 18.58 7.07 16.72
CA ALA A 467 18.07 8.25 16.04
C ALA A 467 18.56 8.30 14.59
N CYS A 468 17.72 7.81 13.69
CA CYS A 468 17.98 7.84 12.26
C CYS A 468 18.14 9.29 11.77
N ALA A 469 19.14 9.54 10.92
CA ALA A 469 19.43 10.85 10.32
C ALA A 469 19.64 12.02 11.30
N ILE A 470 19.94 11.74 12.57
CA ILE A 470 20.02 12.79 13.59
C ILE A 470 21.14 13.80 13.34
N GLU A 471 22.29 13.33 12.86
CA GLU A 471 23.44 14.18 12.54
C GLU A 471 23.07 15.20 11.46
N PHE A 472 22.40 14.74 10.39
CA PHE A 472 21.90 15.59 9.33
C PHE A 472 20.94 16.66 9.87
N CYS A 473 19.92 16.26 10.65
CA CYS A 473 18.91 17.19 11.14
C CYS A 473 19.50 18.23 12.10
N ASN A 474 20.46 17.85 12.94
CA ASN A 474 21.16 18.78 13.83
C ASN A 474 21.99 19.79 13.05
N GLN A 475 22.78 19.33 12.07
CA GLN A 475 23.60 20.23 11.25
C GLN A 475 22.73 21.17 10.40
N ALA A 476 21.64 20.66 9.81
CA ALA A 476 20.65 21.50 9.14
C ALA A 476 20.13 22.60 10.08
N SER A 477 19.70 22.25 11.30
CA SER A 477 19.24 23.25 12.28
C SER A 477 20.31 24.29 12.64
N GLN A 478 21.59 23.88 12.75
CA GLN A 478 22.70 24.80 13.03
C GLN A 478 22.99 25.75 11.86
N ILE A 479 22.75 25.31 10.62
CA ILE A 479 22.90 26.18 9.43
C ILE A 479 21.86 27.30 9.46
N PHE A 480 20.61 26.97 9.79
CA PHE A 480 19.57 28.00 9.96
C PHE A 480 19.92 28.98 11.09
N GLU A 481 20.45 28.49 12.21
CA GLU A 481 20.95 29.36 13.30
C GLU A 481 22.14 30.24 12.84
N LYS A 482 23.09 29.68 12.08
CA LYS A 482 24.24 30.43 11.56
C LYS A 482 23.84 31.60 10.66
N PHE A 483 22.76 31.44 9.89
CA PHE A 483 22.24 32.48 9.01
C PHE A 483 21.15 33.35 9.65
N GLU A 484 20.95 33.25 10.97
CA GLU A 484 19.94 34.00 11.73
C GLU A 484 18.48 33.75 11.26
N GLU A 485 18.21 32.54 10.75
CA GLU A 485 16.90 32.09 10.22
C GLU A 485 16.36 30.87 10.99
N GLN A 486 16.73 30.74 12.28
CA GLN A 486 16.32 29.63 13.15
C GLN A 486 14.79 29.48 13.32
N GLU A 487 14.02 30.53 13.02
CA GLU A 487 12.56 30.48 12.99
C GLU A 487 12.01 29.69 11.79
N LYS A 488 12.77 29.59 10.69
CA LYS A 488 12.36 28.86 9.48
C LYS A 488 12.45 27.36 9.65
N PHE A 489 13.47 26.88 10.34
CA PHE A 489 13.66 25.46 10.59
C PHE A 489 14.39 25.22 11.91
N SER A 490 13.80 24.40 12.77
CA SER A 490 14.46 23.91 13.98
C SER A 490 14.18 22.42 14.20
N PHE A 491 15.21 21.71 14.66
CA PHE A 491 15.11 20.30 15.00
C PHE A 491 15.39 20.08 16.50
N ILE A 492 14.43 19.49 17.20
CA ILE A 492 14.44 19.30 18.65
C ILE A 492 14.37 17.79 18.94
N PRO A 493 15.52 17.11 19.10
CA PRO A 493 15.54 15.70 19.47
C PRO A 493 15.13 15.52 20.94
N ARG A 494 14.29 14.51 21.18
CA ARG A 494 13.82 14.06 22.49
C ARG A 494 14.17 12.59 22.64
N TYR A 495 14.86 12.27 23.73
CA TYR A 495 15.21 10.90 24.06
C TYR A 495 14.41 10.42 25.25
N THR A 496 13.78 9.26 25.14
CA THR A 496 13.11 8.64 26.29
C THR A 496 14.18 8.01 27.18
N ARG A 497 14.66 8.73 28.21
CA ARG A 497 15.50 8.11 29.25
C ARG A 497 14.66 7.10 30.04
N ASP A 498 15.30 6.14 30.69
CA ASP A 498 14.62 5.23 31.61
C ASP A 498 13.88 6.05 32.70
N GLY A 499 12.56 6.14 32.58
CA GLY A 499 11.68 6.91 33.48
C GLY A 499 11.06 8.18 32.88
N ASP A 500 11.55 8.67 31.73
CA ASP A 500 10.91 9.79 31.04
C ASP A 500 9.56 9.34 30.45
N LYS A 501 8.56 10.22 30.54
CA LYS A 501 7.28 9.96 29.92
C LYS A 501 7.46 9.92 28.39
N ARG A 502 6.91 8.88 27.78
CA ARG A 502 6.69 8.85 26.32
C ARG A 502 5.80 10.04 25.94
N LEU A 503 5.89 10.46 24.67
CA LEU A 503 4.99 11.48 24.12
C LEU A 503 3.55 11.16 24.50
N ASP A 504 2.96 12.04 25.29
CA ASP A 504 1.58 11.94 25.73
C ASP A 504 0.76 13.14 25.27
N LYS A 505 -0.54 13.08 25.56
CA LYS A 505 -1.48 14.14 25.18
C LYS A 505 -1.09 15.49 25.75
N ASP A 506 -0.66 15.55 27.01
CA ASP A 506 -0.39 16.81 27.71
C ASP A 506 0.84 17.50 27.08
N GLN A 507 1.88 16.73 26.77
CA GLN A 507 3.05 17.22 26.03
C GLN A 507 2.69 17.73 24.63
N ILE A 508 1.80 17.03 23.90
CA ILE A 508 1.33 17.51 22.59
C ILE A 508 0.61 18.85 22.75
N MET A 509 -0.30 18.97 23.72
CA MET A 509 -1.06 20.19 23.97
C MET A 509 -0.13 21.36 24.37
N GLU A 510 0.86 21.11 25.22
CA GLU A 510 1.86 22.10 25.63
C GLU A 510 2.68 22.60 24.43
N ILE A 511 3.20 21.68 23.62
CA ILE A 511 4.01 22.01 22.43
C ILE A 511 3.19 22.82 21.43
N LEU A 512 1.97 22.39 21.12
CA LEU A 512 1.11 23.08 20.16
C LEU A 512 0.62 24.43 20.69
N GLY A 513 0.34 24.53 22.00
CA GLY A 513 -0.01 25.79 22.66
C GLY A 513 1.09 26.82 22.54
N LYS A 514 2.33 26.42 22.83
CA LYS A 514 3.51 27.26 22.67
C LYS A 514 3.62 27.84 21.25
N HIS A 515 3.56 26.99 20.22
CA HIS A 515 3.71 27.45 18.82
C HIS A 515 2.49 28.20 18.28
N LYS A 516 1.30 27.96 18.84
CA LYS A 516 0.12 28.78 18.53
C LYS A 516 0.31 30.22 19.00
N GLU A 517 0.85 30.42 20.20
CA GLU A 517 1.07 31.74 20.78
C GLU A 517 2.29 32.47 20.17
N GLU A 518 3.39 31.75 19.94
CA GLU A 518 4.65 32.37 19.51
C GLU A 518 4.73 32.63 18.01
N SER A 519 4.24 31.70 17.18
CA SER A 519 4.64 31.63 15.76
C SER A 519 3.50 31.37 14.79
N GLY A 520 2.25 31.39 15.27
CA GLY A 520 1.06 31.20 14.44
C GLY A 520 1.01 29.78 13.85
N LEU A 521 0.88 28.77 14.72
CA LEU A 521 0.64 27.38 14.35
C LEU A 521 -0.50 27.26 13.32
N LYS A 522 -0.22 26.59 12.19
CA LYS A 522 -1.17 26.37 11.10
C LYS A 522 -1.36 24.89 10.78
N ASN A 523 -0.27 24.14 10.80
CA ASN A 523 -0.27 22.73 10.41
C ASN A 523 0.43 21.86 11.45
N VAL A 524 -0.03 20.61 11.54
CA VAL A 524 0.64 19.56 12.32
C VAL A 524 0.86 18.35 11.43
N TRP A 525 2.12 17.93 11.32
CA TRP A 525 2.52 16.74 10.58
C TRP A 525 3.03 15.68 11.56
N VAL A 526 2.70 14.43 11.32
CA VAL A 526 3.03 13.33 12.23
C VAL A 526 3.49 12.13 11.42
N CYS A 527 4.64 11.56 11.77
CA CYS A 527 5.02 10.23 11.28
C CYS A 527 5.84 9.48 12.33
N GLY A 528 5.35 8.33 12.78
CA GLY A 528 6.04 7.52 13.76
C GLY A 528 5.52 6.09 13.85
N PRO A 529 5.87 5.37 14.93
CA PRO A 529 5.34 4.03 15.14
C PRO A 529 3.82 4.06 15.37
N PRO A 530 3.09 2.95 15.13
CA PRO A 530 1.63 2.92 15.20
C PRO A 530 1.03 3.51 16.49
N PRO A 531 1.57 3.26 17.70
CA PRO A 531 1.03 3.88 18.92
C PRO A 531 1.04 5.42 18.90
N MET A 532 2.07 6.04 18.32
CA MET A 532 2.18 7.50 18.20
C MET A 532 1.15 8.04 17.22
N ASN A 533 1.10 7.48 16.02
CA ASN A 533 0.14 7.89 14.98
C ASN A 533 -1.31 7.70 15.43
N ASN A 534 -1.61 6.58 16.12
CA ASN A 534 -2.96 6.29 16.63
C ASN A 534 -3.38 7.27 17.73
N MET A 535 -2.45 7.73 18.57
CA MET A 535 -2.71 8.79 19.55
C MET A 535 -3.07 10.12 18.88
N PHE A 536 -2.34 10.53 17.84
CA PHE A 536 -2.69 11.73 17.08
C PHE A 536 -4.02 11.58 16.34
N GLN A 537 -4.34 10.39 15.84
CA GLN A 537 -5.64 10.10 15.25
C GLN A 537 -6.74 10.30 16.29
N GLU A 538 -6.64 9.64 17.45
CA GLU A 538 -7.61 9.71 18.54
C GLU A 538 -7.92 11.17 18.93
N TYR A 539 -6.89 12.03 18.96
CA TYR A 539 -7.03 13.44 19.34
C TYR A 539 -7.23 14.40 18.17
N LYS A 540 -7.24 13.94 16.92
CA LYS A 540 -7.28 14.80 15.72
C LYS A 540 -8.39 15.85 15.76
N LYS A 541 -9.64 15.43 16.03
CA LYS A 541 -10.80 16.36 16.07
C LYS A 541 -10.67 17.42 17.16
N MET A 542 -10.15 17.03 18.33
CA MET A 542 -9.93 17.93 19.45
C MET A 542 -8.79 18.91 19.15
N LEU A 543 -7.65 18.42 18.64
CA LEU A 543 -6.49 19.24 18.30
C LEU A 543 -6.82 20.24 17.20
N CYS A 544 -7.51 19.82 16.14
CA CYS A 544 -7.95 20.72 15.07
C CYS A 544 -8.86 21.83 15.60
N LYS A 545 -9.79 21.50 16.51
CA LYS A 545 -10.70 22.49 17.10
C LYS A 545 -9.99 23.45 18.06
N GLU A 546 -9.12 22.94 18.92
CA GLU A 546 -8.43 23.74 19.95
C GLU A 546 -7.42 24.71 19.33
N PHE A 547 -6.67 24.25 18.33
CA PHE A 547 -5.57 25.02 17.75
C PHE A 547 -5.93 25.69 16.42
N ASP A 548 -7.19 25.60 15.98
CA ASP A 548 -7.68 26.14 14.69
C ASP A 548 -6.80 25.68 13.51
N LEU A 549 -6.48 24.38 13.51
CA LEU A 549 -5.58 23.81 12.50
C LEU A 549 -6.34 23.66 11.18
N HIS A 550 -5.81 24.25 10.11
CA HIS A 550 -6.34 24.06 8.77
C HIS A 550 -6.15 22.62 8.31
N HIS A 551 -4.96 22.07 8.55
CA HIS A 551 -4.60 20.71 8.17
C HIS A 551 -3.81 19.99 9.26
N MET A 552 -4.22 18.75 9.53
CA MET A 552 -3.43 17.79 10.29
C MET A 552 -3.16 16.58 9.41
N ASN A 553 -1.90 16.47 8.96
CA ASN A 553 -1.43 15.39 8.10
C ASN A 553 -0.77 14.32 8.97
N ILE A 554 -1.42 13.18 9.12
CA ILE A 554 -0.85 12.01 9.78
C ILE A 554 -0.30 11.10 8.69
N GLU A 555 0.99 11.24 8.44
CA GLU A 555 1.72 10.38 7.52
C GLU A 555 2.05 9.06 8.20
N ILE A 556 1.76 7.98 7.49
CA ILE A 556 1.93 6.63 8.00
C ILE A 556 2.82 5.92 6.99
N LEU A 557 4.04 5.63 7.44
CA LEU A 557 5.00 4.76 6.78
C LEU A 557 4.79 3.29 7.14
#